data_AF-A0A922D0Z6-F1
#
_entry.id   AF-A0A922D0Z6-F1
#
_cell.length_a   1.000
_cell.length_b   1.000
_cell.length_c   1.000
_cell.angle_alpha   90.00
_cell.angle_beta   90.00
_cell.angle_gamma   90.00
#
_symmetry.space_group_name_H-M   'P 1'
#
loop_
_entity.id
_entity.type
_entity.pdbx_description
1 polymer ?
#
loop_
_entity_poly.entity_id
_entity_poly.type
_entity_poly.pdbx_seq_one_letter_code
_entity_poly.pdbx_strand_id
1 'polypeptide(L)'
;MEIKENDTIVLQELQPNATGTYECEVSIIDEIRKHQDLIVYSQGTGPQLNISVEPDGPDEDDQEDIQIECEAEGVAPLPDLTVSVNGKEINTTETLEGPDDEGFYTVTSNSTLSKFDVDGFEIRCELFYANPNITHAEFITTEIYDSTGALTSTEMPEETTEMEASLDSLQHSPDCSYQVRSTCVLLLAVPMLTQLFVSPYISIFSM
;
A
#
# COMPACT_ATOMS: atom_id res chain seq x y z
N MET A 1 -14.34 11.46 5.72
CA MET A 1 -14.90 11.47 4.35
C MET A 1 -15.71 12.73 4.15
N GLU A 2 -15.42 13.48 3.10
CA GLU A 2 -16.15 14.69 2.69
C GLU A 2 -16.57 14.55 1.23
N ILE A 3 -17.81 14.92 0.90
CA ILE A 3 -18.29 15.00 -0.49
C ILE A 3 -18.33 16.47 -0.87
N LYS A 4 -17.60 16.84 -1.93
CA LYS A 4 -17.52 18.20 -2.46
C LYS A 4 -18.49 18.41 -3.63
N GLU A 5 -18.66 19.67 -4.03
CA GLU A 5 -19.36 20.00 -5.28
C GLU A 5 -18.70 19.26 -6.46
N ASN A 6 -19.51 18.68 -7.36
CA ASN A 6 -19.12 17.81 -8.50
C ASN A 6 -18.73 16.36 -8.14
N ASP A 7 -19.50 15.70 -7.27
CA ASP A 7 -19.40 14.26 -6.99
C ASP A 7 -17.99 13.77 -6.59
N THR A 8 -17.18 14.70 -6.05
CA THR A 8 -15.81 14.42 -5.63
C THR A 8 -15.81 13.96 -4.17
N ILE A 9 -15.24 12.78 -3.92
CA ILE A 9 -15.06 12.25 -2.57
C ILE A 9 -13.63 12.54 -2.12
N VAL A 10 -13.48 13.13 -0.93
CA VAL A 10 -12.19 13.32 -0.26
C VAL A 10 -12.09 12.36 0.91
N LEU A 11 -11.09 11.51 0.85
CA LEU A 11 -10.69 10.59 1.91
C LEU A 11 -9.45 11.18 2.62
N GLN A 12 -9.43 11.13 3.94
CA GLN A 12 -8.35 11.66 4.78
C GLN A 12 -8.00 10.60 5.81
N GLU A 13 -6.75 10.58 6.27
CA GLU A 13 -6.27 9.66 7.31
C GLU A 13 -6.61 8.20 6.97
N LEU A 14 -6.28 7.82 5.74
CA LEU A 14 -6.56 6.49 5.22
C LEU A 14 -5.65 5.45 5.86
N GLN A 15 -6.25 4.36 6.34
CA GLN A 15 -5.54 3.14 6.74
C GLN A 15 -5.47 2.16 5.56
N PRO A 16 -4.52 1.21 5.55
CA PRO A 16 -4.42 0.19 4.51
C PRO A 16 -5.69 -0.62 4.24
N ASN A 17 -6.51 -0.88 5.26
CA ASN A 17 -7.81 -1.54 5.14
C ASN A 17 -8.84 -0.75 4.29
N ALA A 18 -8.58 0.52 3.98
CA ALA A 18 -9.36 1.30 3.04
C ALA A 18 -9.00 1.00 1.57
N THR A 19 -7.98 0.18 1.32
CA THR A 19 -7.66 -0.33 -0.02
C THR A 19 -8.85 -1.10 -0.59
N GLY A 20 -9.24 -0.79 -1.82
CA GLY A 20 -10.36 -1.45 -2.49
C GLY A 20 -10.91 -0.67 -3.68
N THR A 21 -11.98 -1.20 -4.26
CA THR A 21 -12.68 -0.57 -5.37
C THR A 21 -13.80 0.33 -4.85
N TYR A 22 -13.69 1.62 -5.14
CA TYR A 22 -14.69 2.63 -4.83
C TYR A 22 -15.64 2.82 -6.00
N GLU A 23 -16.94 2.93 -5.70
CA GLU A 23 -17.99 3.14 -6.70
C GLU A 23 -18.64 4.51 -6.51
N CYS A 24 -18.82 5.22 -7.63
CA CYS A 24 -19.70 6.38 -7.74
C CYS A 24 -20.93 5.97 -8.54
N GLU A 25 -22.09 6.01 -7.90
CA GLU A 25 -23.40 5.81 -8.53
C GLU A 25 -24.14 7.14 -8.62
N VAL A 26 -24.58 7.50 -9.83
CA VAL A 26 -25.44 8.66 -10.07
C VAL A 26 -26.78 8.19 -10.62
N SER A 27 -27.84 8.36 -9.83
CA SER A 27 -29.20 7.96 -10.17
C SER A 27 -30.00 9.14 -10.73
N ILE A 28 -30.26 9.16 -12.05
CA ILE A 28 -31.10 10.19 -12.71
C ILE A 28 -32.32 9.54 -13.39
N ILE A 29 -32.16 9.07 -14.63
CA ILE A 29 -33.18 8.37 -15.45
C ILE A 29 -32.63 7.00 -15.85
N ASP A 30 -31.37 6.97 -16.26
CA ASP A 30 -30.54 5.77 -16.36
C ASP A 30 -29.51 5.78 -15.22
N GLU A 31 -29.12 4.60 -14.75
CA GLU A 31 -28.11 4.40 -13.71
C GLU A 31 -26.71 4.47 -14.33
N ILE A 32 -25.86 5.36 -13.82
CA ILE A 32 -24.44 5.44 -14.23
C ILE A 32 -23.57 5.05 -13.04
N ARG A 33 -22.74 4.03 -13.23
CA ARG A 33 -21.74 3.56 -12.25
C ARG A 33 -20.33 3.76 -12.78
N LYS A 34 -19.45 4.27 -11.93
CA LYS A 34 -18.01 4.39 -12.18
C LYS A 34 -17.25 3.76 -11.02
N HIS A 35 -16.20 3.02 -11.35
CA HIS A 35 -15.36 2.31 -10.39
C HIS A 35 -13.95 2.88 -10.43
N GLN A 36 -13.30 2.99 -9.28
CA GLN A 36 -11.92 3.41 -9.14
C GLN A 36 -11.26 2.59 -8.03
N ASP A 37 -10.12 1.98 -8.32
CA ASP A 37 -9.32 1.32 -7.30
C ASP A 37 -8.50 2.34 -6.52
N LEU A 38 -8.43 2.14 -5.21
CA LEU A 38 -7.58 2.86 -4.27
C LEU A 38 -6.66 1.83 -3.61
N ILE A 39 -5.36 2.12 -3.60
CA ILE A 39 -4.37 1.35 -2.83
C ILE A 39 -3.70 2.33 -1.87
N VAL A 40 -3.72 1.98 -0.59
CA VAL A 40 -3.11 2.77 0.47
C VAL A 40 -1.78 2.11 0.85
N TYR A 41 -0.71 2.88 0.77
CA TYR A 41 0.65 2.42 1.02
C TYR A 41 1.14 2.80 2.40
N SER A 42 1.97 1.93 2.96
CA SER A 42 2.78 2.22 4.13
C SER A 42 4.10 1.49 4.00
N GLN A 43 5.20 2.24 4.06
CA GLN A 43 6.54 1.67 4.22
C GLN A 43 6.78 1.16 5.65
N GLY A 44 5.89 1.49 6.60
CA GLY A 44 6.04 1.09 8.00
C GLY A 44 7.38 1.55 8.59
N THR A 45 8.07 0.62 9.25
CA THR A 45 9.45 0.82 9.73
C THR A 45 10.50 0.82 8.61
N GLY A 46 10.12 0.44 7.39
CA GLY A 46 11.06 0.03 6.34
C GLY A 46 11.80 -1.27 6.71
N PRO A 47 12.65 -1.79 5.80
CA PRO A 47 13.47 -2.95 6.10
C PRO A 47 14.53 -2.61 7.16
N GLN A 48 14.58 -3.41 8.22
CA GLN A 48 15.52 -3.35 9.32
C GLN A 48 16.41 -4.59 9.26
N LEU A 49 17.71 -4.40 9.08
CA LEU A 49 18.68 -5.48 8.91
C LEU A 49 19.42 -5.70 10.23
N ASN A 50 19.34 -6.92 10.75
CA ASN A 50 20.04 -7.37 11.95
C ASN A 50 20.98 -8.52 11.57
N ILE A 51 22.25 -8.38 11.94
CA ILE A 51 23.27 -9.40 11.71
C ILE A 51 23.81 -9.85 13.06
N SER A 52 23.73 -11.14 13.34
CA SER A 52 24.28 -11.73 14.56
C SER A 52 25.20 -12.90 14.25
N VAL A 53 26.18 -13.16 15.12
CA VAL A 53 27.09 -14.30 14.97
C VAL A 53 26.52 -15.44 15.80
N GLU A 54 26.33 -16.59 15.15
CA GLU A 54 25.88 -17.81 15.79
C GLU A 54 27.04 -18.80 15.98
N PRO A 55 26.97 -19.67 17.00
CA PRO A 55 27.88 -20.80 17.09
C PRO A 55 27.74 -21.68 15.83
N ASP A 56 28.85 -22.30 15.45
CA ASP A 56 28.94 -23.29 14.37
C ASP A 56 27.74 -24.25 14.34
N GLY A 57 27.06 -24.26 13.19
CA GLY A 57 25.92 -25.11 12.88
C GLY A 57 26.31 -26.57 12.59
N PRO A 58 25.35 -27.42 12.18
CA PRO A 58 25.63 -28.79 11.80
C PRO A 58 26.08 -28.91 10.34
N ASP A 59 27.01 -28.06 9.89
CA ASP A 59 27.50 -28.07 8.51
C ASP A 59 28.88 -28.76 8.38
N GLU A 60 29.53 -28.64 7.22
CA GLU A 60 30.82 -29.32 6.94
C GLU A 60 32.05 -28.47 7.30
N ASP A 61 31.86 -27.23 7.74
CA ASP A 61 32.95 -26.39 8.21
C ASP A 61 32.97 -26.33 9.75
N ASP A 62 34.11 -25.93 10.32
CA ASP A 62 34.26 -25.79 11.79
C ASP A 62 34.20 -24.29 12.16
N GLN A 63 33.48 -23.47 11.38
CA GLN A 63 33.47 -22.01 11.49
C GLN A 63 32.17 -21.49 12.09
N GLU A 64 32.24 -20.26 12.60
CA GLU A 64 31.05 -19.59 13.11
C GLU A 64 30.10 -19.25 11.94
N ASP A 65 28.81 -19.34 12.22
CA ASP A 65 27.76 -18.90 11.31
C ASP A 65 27.40 -17.44 11.58
N ILE A 66 26.79 -16.80 10.59
CA ILE A 66 26.07 -15.55 10.77
C ILE A 66 24.59 -15.75 10.51
N GLN A 67 23.77 -15.20 11.39
CA GLN A 67 22.33 -15.08 11.18
C GLN A 67 22.04 -13.68 10.65
N ILE A 68 21.45 -13.65 9.46
CA ILE A 68 20.89 -12.46 8.84
C ILE A 68 19.39 -12.49 9.09
N GLU A 69 18.87 -11.44 9.68
CA GLU A 69 17.45 -11.22 9.86
C GLU A 69 17.10 -9.86 9.27
N CYS A 70 16.15 -9.83 8.35
CA CYS A 70 15.58 -8.59 7.86
C CYS A 70 14.09 -8.54 8.18
N GLU A 71 13.63 -7.42 8.73
CA GLU A 71 12.26 -7.26 9.20
C GLU A 71 11.67 -5.94 8.74
N ALA A 72 10.37 -5.93 8.43
CA ALA A 72 9.61 -4.70 8.26
C ALA A 72 8.23 -4.84 8.91
N GLU A 73 7.89 -3.89 9.79
CA GLU A 73 6.62 -3.85 10.52
C GLU A 73 5.74 -2.71 10.02
N GLY A 74 4.41 -2.88 10.08
CA GLY A 74 3.47 -1.81 9.74
C GLY A 74 3.45 -1.49 8.24
N VAL A 75 3.75 -2.49 7.41
CA VAL A 75 3.87 -2.32 5.96
C VAL A 75 2.57 -2.67 5.24
N ALA A 76 2.29 -1.95 4.15
CA ALA A 76 1.16 -2.22 3.27
C ALA A 76 1.43 -1.70 1.86
N PRO A 77 0.93 -2.35 0.79
CA PRO A 77 0.12 -3.58 0.77
C PRO A 77 0.99 -4.84 1.02
N LEU A 78 0.54 -6.02 0.57
CA LEU A 78 1.24 -7.30 0.78
C LEU A 78 2.76 -7.18 0.47
N PRO A 79 3.64 -7.26 1.48
CA PRO A 79 5.07 -7.05 1.32
C PRO A 79 5.81 -8.30 0.83
N ASP A 80 7.05 -8.12 0.38
CA ASP A 80 8.00 -9.15 -0.02
C ASP A 80 9.43 -8.66 0.31
N LEU A 81 10.23 -9.46 1.02
CA LEU A 81 11.60 -9.09 1.40
C LEU A 81 12.64 -9.88 0.61
N THR A 82 13.48 -9.16 -0.12
CA THR A 82 14.65 -9.74 -0.80
C THR A 82 15.93 -9.41 -0.06
N VAL A 83 16.75 -10.43 0.21
CA VAL A 83 18.08 -10.26 0.81
C VAL A 83 19.15 -10.66 -0.19
N SER A 84 20.18 -9.82 -0.34
CA SER A 84 21.32 -10.08 -1.20
C SER A 84 22.65 -9.83 -0.51
N VAL A 85 23.66 -10.60 -0.89
CA VAL A 85 25.04 -10.45 -0.43
C VAL A 85 25.90 -10.16 -1.66
N ASN A 86 26.60 -9.02 -1.65
CA ASN A 86 27.42 -8.54 -2.76
C ASN A 86 26.66 -8.55 -4.11
N GLY A 87 25.39 -8.13 -4.07
CA GLY A 87 24.51 -8.06 -5.22
C GLY A 87 23.96 -9.40 -5.72
N LYS A 88 24.17 -10.51 -4.99
CA LYS A 88 23.57 -11.81 -5.30
C LYS A 88 22.51 -12.15 -4.26
N GLU A 89 21.28 -12.34 -4.72
CA GLU A 89 20.17 -12.82 -3.88
C GLU A 89 20.51 -14.17 -3.23
N ILE A 90 20.21 -14.27 -1.94
CA ILE A 90 20.38 -15.49 -1.14
C ILE A 90 19.03 -16.11 -0.85
N ASN A 91 19.02 -17.41 -0.58
CA ASN A 91 17.79 -18.07 -0.14
C ASN A 91 17.51 -17.67 1.31
N THR A 92 16.32 -17.14 1.57
CA THR A 92 15.84 -16.85 2.92
C THR A 92 14.60 -17.66 3.24
N THR A 93 14.30 -17.80 4.53
CA THR A 93 12.98 -18.25 4.98
C THR A 93 12.20 -17.01 5.40
N GLU A 94 11.13 -16.73 4.66
CA GLU A 94 10.23 -15.62 4.96
C GLU A 94 9.07 -16.08 5.86
N THR A 95 8.74 -15.25 6.84
CA THR A 95 7.54 -15.35 7.67
C THR A 95 6.74 -14.07 7.49
N LEU A 96 5.44 -14.23 7.23
CA LEU A 96 4.51 -13.12 7.02
C LEU A 96 3.38 -13.20 8.05
N GLU A 97 3.19 -12.12 8.80
CA GLU A 97 2.08 -11.92 9.72
C GLU A 97 1.14 -10.82 9.20
N GLY A 98 -0.17 -11.02 9.43
CA GLY A 98 -1.21 -10.08 9.02
C GLY A 98 -2.03 -10.52 7.78
N PRO A 99 -2.84 -9.62 7.21
CA PRO A 99 -3.01 -8.25 7.66
C PRO A 99 -3.70 -8.18 9.04
N ASP A 100 -3.37 -7.18 9.84
CA ASP A 100 -4.14 -6.83 11.04
C ASP A 100 -5.48 -6.15 10.68
N ASP A 101 -6.25 -5.74 11.70
CA ASP A 101 -7.56 -5.08 11.50
C ASP A 101 -7.44 -3.72 10.75
N GLU A 102 -6.26 -3.11 10.75
CA GLU A 102 -5.95 -1.86 10.05
C GLU A 102 -5.37 -2.09 8.64
N GLY A 103 -5.08 -3.34 8.29
CA GLY A 103 -4.58 -3.76 6.98
C GLY A 103 -3.07 -3.79 6.86
N PHE A 104 -2.34 -3.69 7.97
CA PHE A 104 -0.87 -3.74 7.98
C PHE A 104 -0.34 -5.16 8.14
N TYR A 105 0.85 -5.39 7.57
CA TYR A 105 1.60 -6.63 7.66
C TYR A 105 2.89 -6.43 8.47
N THR A 106 3.41 -7.53 9.01
CA THR A 106 4.79 -7.66 9.46
C THR A 106 5.43 -8.78 8.66
N VAL A 107 6.60 -8.51 8.09
CA VAL A 107 7.36 -9.49 7.30
C VAL A 107 8.77 -9.63 7.85
N THR A 108 9.22 -10.87 8.00
CA THR A 108 10.56 -11.20 8.50
C THR A 108 11.19 -12.23 7.56
N SER A 109 12.43 -11.98 7.13
CA SER A 109 13.19 -12.81 6.21
C SER A 109 14.51 -13.18 6.88
N ASN A 110 14.77 -14.46 7.08
CA ASN A 110 15.97 -14.94 7.77
C ASN A 110 16.83 -15.87 6.91
N SER A 111 18.14 -15.84 7.13
CA SER A 111 19.10 -16.77 6.54
C SER A 111 20.28 -16.96 7.47
N THR A 112 20.85 -18.17 7.47
CA THR A 112 22.11 -18.48 8.13
C THR A 112 23.16 -18.77 7.07
N LEU A 113 24.33 -18.15 7.16
CA LEU A 113 25.45 -18.31 6.22
C LEU A 113 26.77 -18.46 6.99
N SER A 114 27.72 -19.22 6.43
CA SER A 114 29.08 -19.30 6.99
C SER A 114 29.72 -17.91 7.02
N LYS A 115 30.31 -17.54 8.16
CA LYS A 115 30.95 -16.23 8.36
C LYS A 115 32.02 -15.92 7.31
N PHE A 116 32.70 -16.95 6.80
CA PHE A 116 33.73 -16.78 5.78
C PHE A 116 33.15 -16.30 4.43
N ASP A 117 31.93 -16.69 4.10
CA ASP A 117 31.30 -16.40 2.81
C ASP A 117 30.77 -14.96 2.70
N VAL A 118 30.74 -14.23 3.82
CA VAL A 118 30.13 -12.89 3.93
C VAL A 118 31.09 -11.82 4.45
N ASP A 119 32.29 -12.21 4.88
CA ASP A 119 33.25 -11.28 5.47
C ASP A 119 33.71 -10.21 4.46
N GLY A 120 33.51 -8.94 4.81
CA GLY A 120 33.80 -7.80 3.96
C GLY A 120 32.80 -7.59 2.81
N PHE A 121 31.67 -8.29 2.81
CA PHE A 121 30.60 -8.11 1.83
C PHE A 121 29.49 -7.19 2.34
N GLU A 122 28.86 -6.50 1.40
CA GLU A 122 27.63 -5.74 1.63
C GLU A 122 26.44 -6.71 1.67
N ILE A 123 25.66 -6.63 2.73
CA ILE A 123 24.39 -7.30 2.90
C ILE A 123 23.31 -6.24 2.68
N ARG A 124 22.43 -6.48 1.73
CA ARG A 124 21.35 -5.57 1.34
C ARG A 124 20.02 -6.27 1.55
N CYS A 125 19.10 -5.58 2.23
CA CYS A 125 17.71 -6.00 2.32
C CYS A 125 16.79 -4.97 1.65
N GLU A 126 15.88 -5.46 0.83
CA GLU A 126 14.97 -4.66 0.02
C GLU A 126 13.53 -5.07 0.28
N LEU A 127 12.66 -4.08 0.49
CA LEU A 127 11.22 -4.27 0.62
C LEU A 127 10.53 -3.96 -0.70
N PHE A 128 9.82 -4.96 -1.21
CA PHE A 128 8.94 -4.88 -2.37
C PHE A 128 7.48 -5.11 -1.96
N TYR A 129 6.56 -4.89 -2.88
CA TYR A 129 5.16 -5.29 -2.74
C TYR A 129 4.75 -6.23 -3.87
N ALA A 130 3.95 -7.24 -3.53
CA ALA A 130 3.59 -8.33 -4.44
C ALA A 130 2.80 -7.89 -5.70
N ASN A 131 2.22 -6.69 -5.70
CA ASN A 131 1.54 -6.15 -6.88
C ASN A 131 2.52 -5.33 -7.75
N PRO A 132 2.89 -5.84 -8.94
CA PRO A 132 3.92 -5.23 -9.79
C PRO A 132 3.45 -3.95 -10.51
N ASN A 133 2.16 -3.62 -10.44
CA ASN A 133 1.64 -2.36 -11.00
C ASN A 133 1.87 -1.17 -10.07
N ILE A 134 2.46 -1.41 -8.91
CA ILE A 134 2.78 -0.41 -7.91
C ILE A 134 4.20 0.06 -8.19
N THR A 135 4.35 1.33 -8.56
CA THR A 135 5.65 1.98 -8.65
C THR A 135 5.84 2.83 -7.40
N HIS A 136 6.77 2.44 -6.52
CA HIS A 136 7.19 3.22 -5.36
C HIS A 136 8.72 3.41 -5.39
N ALA A 137 9.23 4.37 -4.61
CA ALA A 137 10.67 4.49 -4.40
C ALA A 137 11.22 3.24 -3.70
N GLU A 138 12.44 2.82 -4.03
CA GLU A 138 13.04 1.60 -3.47
C GLU A 138 13.24 1.77 -1.95
N PHE A 139 12.61 0.90 -1.15
CA PHE A 139 12.82 0.84 0.30
C PHE A 139 13.95 -0.14 0.59
N ILE A 140 15.15 0.40 0.79
CA ILE A 140 16.39 -0.39 0.89
C ILE A 140 17.11 -0.05 2.19
N THR A 141 17.66 -1.08 2.84
CA THR A 141 18.69 -0.93 3.86
C THR A 141 19.92 -1.76 3.49
N THR A 142 21.11 -1.26 3.84
CA THR A 142 22.40 -1.90 3.51
C THR A 142 23.36 -1.82 4.69
N GLU A 143 24.01 -2.93 5.00
CA GLU A 143 25.09 -2.98 5.98
C GLU A 143 26.31 -3.73 5.42
N ILE A 144 27.50 -3.25 5.78
CA ILE A 144 28.75 -3.97 5.51
C ILE A 144 29.10 -4.82 6.73
N TYR A 145 29.18 -6.13 6.54
CA TYR A 145 29.62 -7.05 7.58
C TYR A 145 31.15 -7.15 7.60
N ASP A 146 31.76 -6.90 8.77
CA ASP A 146 33.18 -7.06 9.03
C ASP A 146 33.38 -7.97 10.26
N SER A 147 34.06 -9.11 10.06
CA SER A 147 34.37 -10.11 11.08
C SER A 147 35.18 -9.57 12.27
N THR A 148 35.77 -8.38 12.17
CA THR A 148 36.44 -7.66 13.28
C THR A 148 35.48 -6.98 14.25
N GLY A 149 34.17 -7.02 13.97
CA GLY A 149 33.10 -6.47 14.81
C GLY A 149 32.74 -5.02 14.49
N ALA A 150 33.19 -4.50 13.35
CA ALA A 150 32.87 -3.16 12.87
C ALA A 150 31.73 -3.19 11.85
N LEU A 151 30.47 -3.17 12.31
CA LEU A 151 29.33 -2.91 11.42
C LEU A 151 29.38 -1.44 10.99
N THR A 152 29.41 -1.19 9.68
CA THR A 152 29.33 0.16 9.12
C THR A 152 28.00 0.26 8.37
N SER A 153 27.02 0.91 8.98
CA SER A 153 25.72 1.18 8.37
C SER A 153 25.72 2.53 7.66
N THR A 154 25.15 2.57 6.46
CA THR A 154 24.88 3.84 5.75
C THR A 154 23.37 4.05 5.83
N GLU A 155 22.91 4.70 6.89
CA GLU A 155 21.50 5.08 7.02
C GLU A 155 21.14 6.06 5.91
N MET A 156 20.10 5.73 5.13
CA MET A 156 19.47 6.66 4.20
C MET A 156 18.72 7.74 5.02
N PRO A 157 18.59 8.99 4.55
CA PRO A 157 18.00 10.05 5.37
C PRO A 157 16.56 9.70 5.74
N GLU A 158 16.18 9.93 7.01
CA GLU A 158 14.78 9.91 7.44
C GLU A 158 13.96 10.88 6.56
N GLU A 159 13.25 10.36 5.58
CA GLU A 159 12.18 11.09 4.92
C GLU A 159 10.91 10.85 5.75
N THR A 160 10.34 11.95 6.24
CA THR A 160 9.12 11.98 7.05
C THR A 160 8.06 11.04 6.48
N THR A 161 7.49 10.19 7.33
CA THR A 161 6.40 9.26 7.02
C THR A 161 5.23 10.03 6.38
N GLU A 162 5.19 10.08 5.06
CA GLU A 162 4.06 10.57 4.29
C GLU A 162 3.31 9.35 3.74
N MET A 163 2.07 9.17 4.22
CA MET A 163 1.14 8.21 3.62
C MET A 163 0.80 8.72 2.21
N GLU A 164 1.46 8.18 1.20
CA GLU A 164 1.14 8.47 -0.19
C GLU A 164 0.09 7.49 -0.71
N ALA A 165 -1.05 8.03 -1.13
CA ALA A 165 -2.03 7.29 -1.91
C ALA A 165 -1.70 7.47 -3.39
N SER A 166 -1.34 6.38 -4.08
CA SER A 166 -1.16 6.43 -5.53
C SER A 166 -2.53 6.31 -6.22
N LEU A 167 -2.89 7.35 -6.97
CA LEU A 167 -3.99 7.34 -7.93
C LEU A 167 -3.41 7.08 -9.31
N ASP A 168 -3.81 5.98 -9.96
CA ASP A 168 -3.44 5.75 -11.35
C ASP A 168 -3.98 6.90 -12.24
N SER A 169 -3.07 7.62 -12.89
CA SER A 169 -3.33 8.96 -13.44
C SER A 169 -3.89 8.94 -14.87
N LEU A 170 -5.11 9.46 -14.99
CA LEU A 170 -5.63 10.32 -16.06
C LEU A 170 -5.18 10.04 -17.52
N GLN A 171 -6.05 9.35 -18.25
CA GLN A 171 -6.42 9.83 -19.59
C GLN A 171 -7.58 10.81 -19.48
N HIS A 172 -7.33 12.04 -19.90
CA HIS A 172 -8.30 13.12 -20.07
C HIS A 172 -9.62 12.62 -20.68
N SER A 173 -10.71 12.83 -19.96
CA SER A 173 -12.00 13.17 -20.57
C SER A 173 -12.63 14.27 -19.72
N PRO A 174 -12.68 15.53 -20.21
CA PRO A 174 -13.47 16.55 -19.56
C PRO A 174 -14.93 16.23 -19.88
N ASP A 175 -15.74 15.88 -18.88
CA ASP A 175 -17.17 16.22 -18.81
C ASP A 175 -17.84 15.51 -17.63
N CYS A 176 -17.54 15.95 -16.41
CA CYS A 176 -18.49 15.88 -15.29
C CYS A 176 -18.81 17.29 -14.78
N SER A 177 -19.01 18.24 -15.69
CA SER A 177 -19.55 19.57 -15.37
C SER A 177 -20.78 19.87 -16.22
N TYR A 178 -21.92 19.28 -15.87
CA TYR A 178 -23.19 19.81 -16.37
C TYR A 178 -23.52 21.10 -15.61
N GLN A 179 -23.04 22.23 -16.15
CA GLN A 179 -23.58 23.55 -15.80
C GLN A 179 -25.08 23.57 -16.12
N VAL A 180 -25.91 23.44 -15.09
CA VAL A 180 -27.34 23.75 -15.20
C VAL A 180 -27.49 25.26 -15.31
N ARG A 181 -27.34 25.80 -16.52
CA ARG A 181 -27.87 27.13 -16.86
C ARG A 181 -29.38 27.02 -16.86
N SER A 182 -29.98 27.41 -15.73
CA SER A 182 -31.42 27.63 -15.60
C SER A 182 -31.84 28.83 -16.47
N THR A 183 -32.13 28.56 -17.75
CA THR A 183 -32.85 29.50 -18.61
C THR A 183 -34.33 29.43 -18.27
N CYS A 184 -34.80 30.44 -17.55
CA CYS A 184 -36.20 30.71 -17.27
C CYS A 184 -36.93 31.05 -18.59
N VAL A 185 -37.51 30.05 -19.25
CA VAL A 185 -38.45 30.25 -20.36
C VAL A 185 -39.84 30.37 -19.76
N LEU A 186 -40.33 31.61 -19.67
CA LEU A 186 -41.74 31.93 -19.42
C LEU A 186 -42.58 31.41 -20.59
N LEU A 187 -43.22 30.25 -20.43
CA LEU A 187 -44.33 29.82 -21.26
C LEU A 187 -45.64 29.94 -20.47
N LEU A 188 -46.43 30.95 -20.85
CA LEU A 188 -47.81 31.14 -20.41
C LEU A 188 -48.68 30.03 -21.03
N ALA A 189 -49.23 29.16 -20.20
CA ALA A 189 -50.42 28.36 -20.53
C ALA A 189 -51.34 28.27 -19.30
N VAL A 190 -52.54 28.83 -19.46
CA VAL A 190 -53.64 28.89 -18.49
C VAL A 190 -54.36 27.52 -18.43
N PRO A 191 -55.00 27.13 -17.31
CA PRO A 191 -55.09 25.74 -16.86
C PRO A 191 -56.44 25.07 -17.18
N MET A 192 -56.47 23.74 -17.07
CA MET A 192 -57.69 22.99 -16.73
C MET A 192 -57.42 21.92 -15.67
N LEU A 193 -58.31 21.96 -14.67
CA LEU A 193 -58.50 21.11 -13.49
C LEU A 193 -58.44 19.59 -13.74
N THR A 194 -57.91 18.83 -12.76
CA THR A 194 -58.59 17.89 -11.81
C THR A 194 -57.52 17.04 -11.08
N GLN A 195 -57.34 17.12 -9.74
CA GLN A 195 -57.84 16.21 -8.67
C GLN A 195 -57.46 14.70 -8.89
N LEU A 196 -56.87 13.90 -7.98
CA LEU A 196 -56.74 13.80 -6.50
C LEU A 196 -55.52 12.92 -6.10
N PHE A 197 -55.04 13.08 -4.84
CA PHE A 197 -54.43 12.16 -3.84
C PHE A 197 -53.91 10.76 -4.29
N VAL A 198 -52.78 10.20 -3.82
CA VAL A 198 -52.42 9.76 -2.44
C VAL A 198 -50.89 9.48 -2.32
N SER A 199 -50.37 9.66 -1.10
CA SER A 199 -49.02 9.46 -0.51
C SER A 199 -48.23 8.16 -0.89
N PRO A 200 -46.88 8.17 -0.77
CA PRO A 200 -46.03 6.99 -1.00
C PRO A 200 -45.90 6.10 0.25
N TYR A 201 -45.84 4.78 0.03
CA TYR A 201 -45.33 3.80 0.98
C TYR A 201 -43.86 3.51 0.65
N ILE A 202 -42.98 3.79 1.62
CA ILE A 202 -41.59 3.33 1.66
C ILE A 202 -41.61 1.88 2.16
N SER A 203 -40.84 0.98 1.55
CA SER A 203 -40.51 -0.31 2.14
C SER A 203 -39.05 -0.63 1.83
N ILE A 204 -38.25 -0.63 2.89
CA ILE A 204 -36.85 -1.07 2.93
C ILE A 204 -36.89 -2.59 3.07
N PHE A 205 -36.13 -3.32 2.25
CA PHE A 205 -35.75 -4.70 2.55
C PHE A 205 -34.24 -4.77 2.69
N SER A 206 -33.82 -5.20 3.88
CA SER A 206 -32.48 -5.66 4.20
C SER A 206 -32.41 -7.15 3.90
N MET A 207 -31.30 -7.59 3.34
CA MET A 207 -30.75 -8.93 3.57
C MET A 207 -29.38 -8.75 4.20
#